data_AF-A0A377GCD1-F1
#
_entry.id   AF-A0A377GCD1-F1
#
_cell.length_a   1.000
_cell.length_b   1.000
_cell.length_c   1.000
_cell.angle_alpha   90.00
_cell.angle_beta   90.00
_cell.angle_gamma   90.00
#
_symmetry.space_group_name_H-M   'P 1'
#
loop_
_entity.id
_entity.type
_entity.pdbx_description
1 polymer ?
#
loop_
_entity_poly.entity_id
_entity_poly.type
_entity_poly.pdbx_seq_one_letter_code
_entity_poly.pdbx_strand_id
1 'polypeptide(L)' 'MLAGAFVFLAIAILMAIYRFIGTNPTFILVAKILLYLSLAAFLTLLIVHVLSSAPPTPDDKKTLPL' A
#
# COMPACT_ATOMS: atom_id res chain seq x y z
N MET A 1 -8.36 -1.76 -3.49
CA MET A 1 -7.05 -1.11 -3.76
C MET A 1 -6.04 -1.30 -2.62
N LEU A 2 -6.36 -0.92 -1.38
CA LEU A 2 -5.41 -1.03 -0.26
C LEU A 2 -5.01 -2.48 0.10
N ALA A 3 -5.99 -3.39 0.15
CA ALA A 3 -5.74 -4.81 0.43
C ALA A 3 -4.80 -5.46 -0.60
N GLY A 4 -4.92 -5.08 -1.88
CA GLY A 4 -4.02 -5.57 -2.93
C GLY A 4 -2.58 -5.07 -2.77
N ALA A 5 -2.40 -3.79 -2.41
CA ALA A 5 -1.09 -3.22 -2.12
C ALA A 5 -0.44 -3.85 -0.86
N PHE A 6 -1.25 -4.23 0.13
CA PHE A 6 -0.79 -4.92 1.34
C PHE A 6 -0.32 -6.35 1.05
N VAL A 7 -1.06 -7.09 0.22
CA VAL A 7 -0.65 -8.42 -0.25
C VAL A 7 0.65 -8.33 -1.05
N PHE A 8 0.80 -7.31 -1.90
CA PHE A 8 2.03 -7.10 -2.65
C PHE A 8 3.23 -6.81 -1.74
N LEU A 9 3.03 -6.00 -0.70
CA LEU A 9 4.04 -5.73 0.33
C LEU A 9 4.44 -7.02 1.07
N ALA A 10 3.46 -7.83 1.49
CA ALA A 10 3.71 -9.08 2.22
C ALA A 10 4.51 -10.09 1.38
N ILE A 11 4.19 -10.22 0.09
CA ILE A 11 4.93 -11.10 -0.84
C ILE A 11 6.35 -10.58 -1.06
N ALA A 12 6.54 -9.26 -1.19
CA ALA A 12 7.87 -8.65 -1.32
C ALA A 12 8.75 -8.90 -0.08
N ILE A 13 8.15 -8.80 1.12
CA ILE A 13 8.83 -9.12 2.38
C ILE A 13 9.18 -10.61 2.47
N LEU A 14 8.25 -11.50 2.09
CA LEU A 14 8.51 -12.95 2.07
C LEU A 14 9.64 -13.30 1.10
N MET A 15 9.61 -12.75 -0.12
CA MET A 15 10.69 -12.95 -1.10
C MET A 15 12.03 -12.42 -0.59
N ALA A 16 12.04 -11.28 0.08
CA ALA A 16 13.25 -10.75 0.70
C ALA A 16 13.78 -11.74 1.75
N ILE A 17 12.94 -12.21 2.68
CA ILE A 17 13.38 -13.12 3.76
C ILE A 17 13.88 -14.46 3.20
N TYR A 18 13.15 -15.09 2.28
CA TYR A 18 13.49 -16.42 1.76
C TYR A 18 14.69 -16.43 0.80
N ARG A 19 14.99 -15.32 0.10
CA ARG A 19 16.13 -15.22 -0.82
C ARG A 19 17.46 -14.89 -0.14
N PHE A 20 17.46 -14.69 1.19
CA PHE A 20 18.64 -14.24 1.92
C PHE A 20 19.62 -15.35 2.35
N ILE A 21 19.29 -16.63 2.15
CA ILE A 21 20.23 -17.73 2.39
C ILE A 21 21.13 -17.89 1.16
N GLY A 22 22.33 -17.26 1.20
CA GLY A 22 23.43 -17.54 0.28
C GLY A 22 23.53 -16.69 -1.00
N THR A 23 22.78 -15.59 -1.12
CA THR A 23 22.71 -14.79 -2.37
C THR A 23 23.74 -13.65 -2.41
N ASN A 24 24.25 -13.34 -3.61
CA ASN A 24 25.20 -12.26 -3.90
C ASN A 24 24.79 -10.88 -3.31
N PRO A 25 25.73 -10.10 -2.76
CA PRO A 25 25.45 -8.83 -2.06
C PRO A 25 24.77 -7.77 -2.94
N THR A 26 24.99 -7.80 -4.25
CA THR A 26 24.32 -6.89 -5.20
C THR A 26 22.81 -7.13 -5.27
N PHE A 27 22.38 -8.39 -5.24
CA PHE A 27 20.95 -8.74 -5.27
C PHE A 27 20.23 -8.34 -3.99
N ILE A 28 20.95 -8.37 -2.86
CA ILE A 28 20.44 -7.87 -1.58
C ILE A 28 20.11 -6.37 -1.67
N LEU A 29 21.01 -5.59 -2.28
CA LEU A 29 20.83 -4.15 -2.44
C LEU A 29 19.61 -3.83 -3.30
N VAL A 30 19.44 -4.55 -4.42
CA VAL A 30 18.27 -4.40 -5.31
C VAL A 30 16.97 -4.79 -4.60
N ALA A 31 16.95 -5.91 -3.86
CA ALA A 31 15.78 -6.33 -3.10
C ALA A 31 15.40 -5.30 -2.02
N LYS A 32 16.39 -4.70 -1.37
CA LYS A 32 16.19 -3.66 -0.36
C LYS A 32 15.59 -2.38 -0.98
N ILE A 33 16.06 -1.97 -2.16
CA ILE A 33 15.49 -0.85 -2.91
C ILE A 33 14.02 -1.12 -3.29
N LEU A 34 13.71 -2.30 -3.81
CA LEU A 34 12.35 -2.70 -4.18
C LEU A 34 11.41 -2.73 -2.97
N LEU A 35 11.90 -3.21 -1.82
CA LEU A 35 11.14 -3.23 -0.57
C LEU A 35 10.82 -1.80 -0.11
N TYR A 36 11.79 -0.89 -0.10
CA TYR A 36 11.55 0.51 0.26
C TYR A 36 10.60 1.21 -0.72
N LEU A 37 10.72 0.95 -2.02
CA LEU A 37 9.81 1.50 -3.02
C LEU A 37 8.37 1.01 -2.81
N SER A 38 8.20 -0.30 -2.60
CA SER A 38 6.87 -0.90 -2.34
C SER A 38 6.27 -0.39 -1.03
N LEU A 39 7.09 -0.20 0.01
CA LEU A 39 6.65 0.33 1.29
C LEU A 39 6.22 1.79 1.18
N ALA A 40 7.00 2.62 0.47
CA ALA A 40 6.65 4.02 0.22
C ALA A 40 5.33 4.13 -0.55
N ALA A 41 5.16 3.35 -1.62
CA ALA A 41 3.92 3.32 -2.39
C ALA A 41 2.72 2.86 -1.54
N PHE A 42 2.91 1.86 -0.68
CA PHE A 42 1.87 1.41 0.24
C PHE A 42 1.46 2.50 1.23
N LEU A 43 2.44 3.19 1.84
CA LEU A 43 2.17 4.30 2.77
C LEU A 43 1.43 5.45 2.09
N THR A 44 1.82 5.83 0.87
CA THR A 44 1.11 6.85 0.10
C THR A 44 -0.34 6.45 -0.16
N LEU A 45 -0.59 5.22 -0.60
CA LEU A 45 -1.95 4.70 -0.82
C LEU A 45 -2.76 4.62 0.47
N LEU A 46 -2.12 4.28 1.59
CA LEU A 46 -2.76 4.24 2.91
C LEU A 46 -3.21 5.63 3.34
N ILE A 47 -2.34 6.63 3.21
CA ILE A 47 -2.66 8.03 3.54
C ILE A 47 -3.81 8.50 2.65
N VAL A 48 -3.73 8.31 1.33
CA VAL A 48 -4.81 8.69 0.41
C VAL A 48 -6.12 8.00 0.76
N HIS A 49 -6.08 6.71 1.14
CA HIS A 49 -7.28 5.98 1.52
C HIS A 49 -7.94 6.53 2.80
N VAL A 50 -7.13 6.85 3.81
CA VAL A 50 -7.62 7.45 5.06
C VAL A 50 -8.21 8.84 4.80
N LEU A 51 -7.54 9.68 4.00
CA LEU A 51 -8.04 11.02 3.68
C LEU A 51 -9.25 11.01 2.72
N SER A 52 -9.30 10.06 1.79
CA SER A 52 -10.40 9.93 0.83
C SER A 52 -11.66 9.29 1.42
N SER A 53 -11.61 8.77 2.65
CA SER A 53 -12.78 8.31 3.40
C SER A 53 -13.62 9.47 3.96
N ALA A 54 -13.57 10.64 3.31
CA ALA A 54 -14.51 11.72 3.58
C ALA A 54 -15.93 11.19 3.36
N PRO A 55 -16.88 11.47 4.29
CA PRO A 55 -18.25 11.00 4.16
C PRO A 55 -18.80 11.37 2.79
N PRO A 56 -19.60 10.51 2.13
CA PRO A 56 -20.30 10.92 0.94
C PRO A 56 -21.05 12.21 1.27
N THR A 57 -20.85 13.25 0.45
CA THR A 57 -21.56 14.52 0.59
C THR A 57 -23.05 14.19 0.74
N PRO A 58 -23.73 14.70 1.79
CA PRO A 58 -25.14 14.44 1.97
C PRO A 58 -25.85 14.78 0.66
N ASP A 59 -26.62 13.83 0.13
CA ASP A 59 -27.47 14.09 -1.03
C ASP A 59 -28.41 15.24 -0.67
N ASP A 60 -28.09 16.43 -1.18
CA ASP A 60 -28.82 17.68 -0.96
C ASP A 60 -30.11 17.69 -1.80
N LYS A 61 -30.84 16.57 -1.80
CA LYS A 61 -32.10 16.41 -2.51
C LYS A 61 -33.16 15.75 -1.63
N LYS A 62 -33.98 16.66 -1.09
CA LYS A 62 -35.44 16.66 -1.26
C LYS A 62 -36.25 15.94 -0.18
N THR A 63 -36.25 16.52 1.02
CA THR A 63 -37.38 16.39 1.96
C THR A 63 -37.58 17.69 2.72
N LEU A 64 -38.03 18.72 2.00
CA LEU A 64 -38.86 19.77 2.57
C LEU A 64 -40.33 19.40 2.30
N PRO A 65 -41.08 18.98 3.32
CA PRO A 65 -42.48 19.36 3.44
C PRO A 65 -42.57 20.54 4.43
N LEU A 66 -42.99 21.69 3.88
CA LEU A 66 -43.52 22.84 4.63
C LEU A 66 -44.82 22.45 5.33
#